data_AF-B8I4L6-F1
#
_entry.id   AF-B8I4L6-F1
#
_cell.length_a   1.000
_cell.length_b   1.000
_cell.length_c   1.000
_cell.angle_alpha   90.00
_cell.angle_beta   90.00
_cell.angle_gamma   90.00
#
_symmetry.space_group_name_H-M   'P 1'
#
loop_
_entity.id
_entity.type
_entity.pdbx_description
1 polymer ?
#
loop_
_entity_poly.entity_id
_entity_poly.type
_entity_poly.pdbx_seq_one_letter_code
_entity_poly.pdbx_strand_id
1 'polypeptide(L)'
;MLNQVNKLIHKKYFVNSIIILLLLVSLYLVILNNNKSHLIEENYAKQQLIDKNFINYLSQTQSDFGADFFKIQQIDVRKKLYSQCLIDLSSAFSLAEYTTYDNTNSSIDVTLYSLLRAMQDDDTSVQIMKDSKKIFYMLKDILYAPSDSTKLKPLSDYLDMLNKKYKY
;
A
#
# COMPACT_ATOMS: atom_id res chain seq x y z
N MET A 1 -6.32 5.97 76.14
CA MET A 1 -5.24 6.40 75.21
C MET A 1 -4.97 5.40 74.08
N LEU A 2 -4.93 4.07 74.30
CA LEU A 2 -4.70 3.07 73.24
C LEU A 2 -5.65 3.18 72.02
N ASN A 3 -6.93 3.48 72.22
CA ASN A 3 -7.91 3.58 71.12
C ASN A 3 -7.65 4.75 70.15
N GLN A 4 -7.06 5.87 70.61
CA GLN A 4 -6.75 7.00 69.72
C GLN A 4 -5.46 6.75 68.93
N VAL A 5 -4.48 6.06 69.53
CA VAL A 5 -3.22 5.67 68.88
C VAL A 5 -3.49 4.64 67.77
N ASN A 6 -4.30 3.61 68.01
CA ASN A 6 -4.69 2.63 66.98
C ASN A 6 -5.45 3.27 65.81
N LYS A 7 -6.30 4.28 66.07
CA LYS A 7 -7.06 5.00 65.04
C LYS A 7 -6.15 5.86 64.15
N LEU A 8 -5.12 6.47 64.72
CA LEU A 8 -4.09 7.23 63.99
C LEU A 8 -3.21 6.31 63.13
N ILE A 9 -2.83 5.14 63.67
CA ILE A 9 -2.04 4.13 62.96
C ILE A 9 -2.83 3.57 61.76
N HIS A 10 -4.10 3.18 61.95
CA HIS A 10 -4.97 2.72 60.85
C HIS A 10 -5.17 3.79 59.77
N LYS A 11 -5.37 5.06 60.17
CA LYS A 11 -5.50 6.18 59.23
C LYS A 11 -4.24 6.38 58.40
N LYS A 12 -3.05 6.25 59.01
CA LYS A 12 -1.76 6.36 58.32
C LYS A 12 -1.55 5.22 57.31
N TYR A 13 -1.88 3.98 57.69
CA TYR A 13 -1.81 2.84 56.75
C TYR A 13 -2.83 2.98 55.62
N PHE A 14 -4.05 3.42 55.90
CA PHE A 14 -5.07 3.64 54.87
C PHE A 14 -4.65 4.71 53.86
N VAL A 15 -4.09 5.83 54.31
CA VAL A 15 -3.58 6.90 53.43
C VAL A 15 -2.39 6.39 52.60
N ASN A 16 -1.46 5.64 53.19
CA ASN A 16 -0.35 5.04 52.44
C ASN A 16 -0.82 4.04 51.39
N SER A 17 -1.84 3.22 51.68
CA SER A 17 -2.42 2.28 50.71
C SER A 17 -3.06 3.00 49.52
N ILE A 18 -3.72 4.14 49.76
CA ILE A 18 -4.29 4.97 48.67
C ILE A 18 -3.17 5.57 47.81
N ILE A 19 -2.09 6.08 48.42
CA ILE A 19 -0.95 6.64 47.70
C ILE A 19 -0.29 5.57 46.82
N ILE A 20 -0.06 4.37 47.36
CA ILE A 20 0.51 3.24 46.60
C ILE A 20 -0.40 2.85 45.44
N LEU A 21 -1.72 2.78 45.65
CA LEU A 21 -2.68 2.49 44.60
C LEU A 21 -2.63 3.54 43.47
N LEU A 22 -2.58 4.82 43.83
CA LEU A 22 -2.47 5.91 42.84
C LEU A 22 -1.16 5.85 42.04
N LEU A 23 -0.05 5.51 42.70
CA LEU A 23 1.23 5.30 42.02
C LEU A 23 1.16 4.13 41.03
N LEU A 24 0.56 3.00 41.42
CA LEU A 24 0.39 1.85 40.53
C LEU A 24 -0.52 2.17 39.33
N VAL A 25 -1.61 2.90 39.53
CA VAL A 25 -2.50 3.34 38.45
C VAL A 25 -1.77 4.29 37.50
N SER A 26 -0.99 5.24 38.03
CA SER A 26 -0.21 6.16 37.19
C SER A 26 0.84 5.43 36.34
N LEU A 27 1.54 4.45 36.92
CA LEU A 27 2.53 3.63 36.22
C LEU A 27 1.87 2.79 35.12
N TYR A 28 0.70 2.20 35.42
CA TYR A 28 -0.09 1.43 34.46
C TYR A 28 -0.53 2.29 33.26
N LEU A 29 -0.97 3.53 33.49
CA LEU A 29 -1.34 4.47 32.43
C LEU A 29 -0.15 4.88 31.56
N VAL A 30 1.04 5.09 32.15
CA VAL A 30 2.27 5.37 31.41
C VAL A 30 2.66 4.18 30.50
N ILE A 31 2.59 2.96 31.02
CA ILE A 31 2.87 1.74 30.23
C ILE A 31 1.89 1.59 29.08
N LEU A 32 0.58 1.80 29.33
CA LEU A 32 -0.46 1.77 28.29
C LEU A 32 -0.21 2.80 27.18
N ASN A 33 0.13 4.03 27.54
CA ASN A 33 0.42 5.09 26.56
C ASN A 33 1.67 4.78 25.73
N ASN A 34 2.72 4.27 26.34
CA ASN A 34 3.95 3.90 25.63
C ASN A 34 3.70 2.74 24.64
N ASN A 35 2.97 1.70 25.06
CA ASN A 35 2.63 0.58 24.17
C ASN A 35 1.74 1.02 22.99
N LYS A 36 0.79 1.94 23.22
CA LYS A 36 -0.04 2.50 22.15
C LYS A 36 0.78 3.32 21.16
N SER A 37 1.73 4.12 21.64
CA SER A 37 2.62 4.92 20.78
C SER A 37 3.48 4.01 19.90
N HIS A 38 4.06 2.96 20.47
CA HIS A 38 4.88 2.00 19.72
C HIS A 38 4.08 1.29 18.62
N LEU A 39 2.85 0.86 18.92
CA LEU A 39 1.96 0.22 17.94
C LEU A 39 1.56 1.17 16.80
N ILE A 40 1.34 2.46 17.10
CA ILE A 40 1.03 3.47 16.08
C ILE A 40 2.24 3.68 15.16
N GLU A 41 3.44 3.79 15.73
CA GLU A 41 4.69 3.97 14.98
C GLU A 41 5.00 2.77 14.07
N GLU A 42 4.83 1.55 14.58
CA GLU A 42 4.99 0.32 13.77
C GLU A 42 3.98 0.24 12.63
N ASN A 43 2.70 0.56 12.89
CA ASN A 43 1.67 0.55 11.86
C ASN A 43 1.93 1.63 10.80
N TYR A 44 2.39 2.81 11.22
CA TYR A 44 2.78 3.88 10.31
C TYR A 44 3.98 3.48 9.43
N ALA A 45 5.02 2.86 10.00
CA ALA A 45 6.16 2.37 9.26
C ALA A 45 5.77 1.28 8.24
N LYS A 46 4.87 0.36 8.61
CA LYS A 46 4.31 -0.64 7.68
C LYS A 46 3.53 0.01 6.56
N GLN A 47 2.71 1.01 6.86
CA GLN A 47 1.95 1.77 5.85
C GLN A 47 2.87 2.49 4.86
N GLN A 48 3.90 3.17 5.36
CA GLN A 48 4.90 3.82 4.51
C GLN A 48 5.61 2.83 3.57
N LEU A 49 5.89 1.61 4.05
CA LEU A 49 6.51 0.57 3.22
C LEU A 49 5.56 0.11 2.11
N ILE A 50 4.27 -0.08 2.42
CA ILE A 50 3.24 -0.43 1.43
C ILE A 50 3.14 0.66 0.37
N ASP A 51 3.00 1.92 0.78
CA ASP A 51 2.89 3.06 -0.13
C ASP A 51 4.15 3.23 -0.99
N LYS A 52 5.33 3.09 -0.40
CA LYS A 52 6.61 3.16 -1.12
C LYS A 52 6.71 2.06 -2.19
N ASN A 53 6.35 0.83 -1.84
CA ASN A 53 6.40 -0.29 -2.78
C ASN A 53 5.39 -0.11 -3.91
N PHE A 54 4.18 0.35 -3.60
CA PHE A 54 3.16 0.67 -4.59
C PHE A 54 3.67 1.69 -5.63
N ILE A 55 4.22 2.81 -5.17
CA ILE A 55 4.79 3.84 -6.05
C ILE A 55 6.00 3.34 -6.83
N ASN A 56 6.86 2.53 -6.20
CA ASN A 56 8.02 1.96 -6.86
C ASN A 56 7.63 1.05 -8.03
N TYR A 57 6.65 0.17 -7.84
CA TYR A 57 6.16 -0.70 -8.91
C TYR A 57 5.48 0.10 -10.04
N LEU A 58 4.70 1.15 -9.72
CA LEU A 58 4.14 2.05 -10.74
C LEU A 58 5.23 2.81 -11.51
N SER A 59 6.28 3.25 -10.83
CA SER A 59 7.41 3.95 -11.46
C SER A 59 8.24 3.02 -12.35
N GLN A 60 8.47 1.78 -11.91
CA GLN A 60 9.15 0.75 -12.71
C GLN A 60 8.37 0.44 -13.97
N THR A 61 7.06 0.24 -13.82
CA THR A 61 6.12 0.09 -14.92
C THR A 61 6.29 1.24 -15.93
N GLN A 62 6.29 2.49 -15.45
CA GLN A 62 6.45 3.69 -16.31
C GLN A 62 7.79 3.70 -17.04
N SER A 63 8.86 3.26 -16.38
CA SER A 63 10.19 3.18 -16.98
C SER A 63 10.26 2.13 -18.08
N ASP A 64 9.67 0.95 -17.85
CA ASP A 64 9.70 -0.17 -18.80
C ASP A 64 8.94 0.14 -20.09
N PHE A 65 7.85 0.91 -19.97
CA PHE A 65 7.16 1.56 -21.09
C PHE A 65 7.53 3.04 -21.19
N GLY A 66 8.78 3.42 -20.98
CA GLY A 66 9.20 4.81 -21.20
C GLY A 66 9.16 5.21 -22.68
N ALA A 67 9.52 6.46 -22.97
CA ALA A 67 9.59 7.03 -24.33
C ALA A 67 10.47 6.22 -25.33
N ASP A 68 11.30 5.31 -24.82
CA ASP A 68 12.21 4.48 -25.61
C ASP A 68 11.67 3.08 -25.92
N PHE A 69 10.58 2.63 -25.31
CA PHE A 69 10.02 1.28 -25.52
C PHE A 69 9.76 1.00 -27.02
N PHE A 70 9.21 1.96 -27.75
CA PHE A 70 8.96 1.85 -29.19
C PHE A 70 10.22 1.90 -30.06
N LYS A 71 11.30 2.48 -29.54
CA LYS A 71 12.58 2.55 -30.25
C LYS A 71 13.30 1.20 -30.26
N ILE A 72 12.86 0.25 -29.43
CA ILE A 72 13.42 -1.09 -29.36
C ILE A 72 12.97 -1.88 -30.59
N GLN A 73 13.85 -2.04 -31.57
CA GLN A 73 13.51 -2.75 -32.81
C GLN A 73 13.38 -4.27 -32.61
N GLN A 74 14.15 -4.84 -31.66
CA GLN A 74 14.14 -6.27 -31.38
C GLN A 74 12.83 -6.71 -30.72
N ILE A 75 12.09 -7.56 -31.44
CA ILE A 75 10.76 -8.05 -31.04
C ILE A 75 10.83 -8.80 -29.71
N ASP A 76 11.82 -9.68 -29.51
CA ASP A 76 11.94 -10.50 -28.29
C ASP A 76 12.25 -9.65 -27.05
N VAL A 77 13.01 -8.57 -27.20
CA VAL A 77 13.29 -7.63 -26.10
C VAL A 77 12.03 -6.86 -25.71
N ARG A 78 11.27 -6.34 -26.69
CA ARG A 78 9.99 -5.66 -26.44
C ARG A 78 9.00 -6.56 -25.70
N LYS A 79 8.91 -7.80 -26.14
CA LYS A 79 8.07 -8.85 -25.55
C LYS A 79 8.44 -9.14 -24.09
N LYS A 80 9.74 -9.23 -23.78
CA LYS A 80 10.23 -9.41 -22.42
C LYS A 80 9.90 -8.22 -21.52
N LEU A 81 10.14 -6.99 -21.99
CA LEU A 81 9.79 -5.76 -21.27
C LEU A 81 8.28 -5.64 -21.05
N TYR A 82 7.47 -6.01 -22.04
CA TYR A 82 6.02 -6.08 -21.90
C TYR A 82 5.61 -7.05 -20.79
N SER A 83 6.17 -8.27 -20.78
CA SER A 83 5.90 -9.25 -19.73
C SER A 83 6.35 -8.76 -18.34
N GLN A 84 7.52 -8.12 -18.25
CA GLN A 84 8.03 -7.57 -17.00
C GLN A 84 7.09 -6.48 -16.46
N CYS A 85 6.63 -5.59 -17.33
CA CYS A 85 5.68 -4.57 -16.91
C CYS A 85 4.35 -5.16 -16.42
N LEU A 86 3.82 -6.23 -17.04
CA LEU A 86 2.63 -6.90 -16.52
C LEU A 86 2.84 -7.44 -15.10
N ILE A 87 4.05 -7.91 -14.77
CA ILE A 87 4.42 -8.37 -13.43
C ILE A 87 4.47 -7.20 -12.45
N ASP A 88 5.08 -6.08 -12.84
CA ASP A 88 5.20 -4.89 -12.00
C ASP A 88 3.83 -4.24 -11.75
N LEU A 89 2.96 -4.18 -12.76
CA LEU A 89 1.55 -3.80 -12.58
C LEU A 89 0.86 -4.70 -11.57
N SER A 90 0.92 -6.02 -11.78
CA SER A 90 0.30 -6.99 -10.87
C SER A 90 0.78 -6.82 -9.43
N SER A 91 2.07 -6.53 -9.25
CA SER A 91 2.70 -6.27 -7.96
C SER A 91 2.19 -4.97 -7.32
N ALA A 92 2.06 -3.89 -8.09
CA ALA A 92 1.42 -2.66 -7.62
C ALA A 92 -0.03 -2.92 -7.18
N PHE A 93 -0.82 -3.66 -7.96
CA PHE A 93 -2.23 -3.91 -7.64
C PHE A 93 -2.45 -4.79 -6.42
N SER A 94 -1.53 -5.73 -6.14
CA SER A 94 -1.58 -6.49 -4.90
C SER A 94 -1.49 -5.61 -3.64
N LEU A 95 -1.01 -4.37 -3.78
CA LEU A 95 -0.85 -3.39 -2.69
C LEU A 95 -1.92 -2.28 -2.72
N ALA A 96 -2.76 -2.20 -3.76
CA ALA A 96 -3.66 -1.07 -3.99
C ALA A 96 -4.78 -0.93 -2.95
N GLU A 97 -5.28 -2.03 -2.39
CA GLU A 97 -6.30 -1.99 -1.31
C GLU A 97 -5.71 -1.52 0.03
N TYR A 98 -4.39 -1.67 0.19
CA TYR A 98 -3.69 -1.41 1.44
C TYR A 98 -2.96 -0.07 1.44
N THR A 99 -2.92 0.65 0.32
CA THR A 99 -2.23 1.94 0.24
C THR A 99 -3.09 3.07 0.81
N THR A 100 -2.45 4.01 1.49
CA THR A 100 -3.08 5.28 1.92
C THR A 100 -2.85 6.41 0.92
N TYR A 101 -2.25 6.11 -0.23
CA TYR A 101 -2.01 7.10 -1.27
C TYR A 101 -3.33 7.59 -1.86
N ASP A 102 -3.60 8.89 -1.69
CA ASP A 102 -4.85 9.53 -2.05
C ASP A 102 -5.12 9.40 -3.57
N ASN A 103 -6.34 8.98 -3.92
CA ASN A 103 -6.79 8.84 -5.31
C ASN A 103 -6.98 10.18 -6.03
N THR A 104 -6.87 11.29 -5.30
CA THR A 104 -6.77 12.65 -5.88
C THR A 104 -5.35 13.03 -6.27
N ASN A 105 -4.35 12.20 -5.98
CA ASN A 105 -2.97 12.48 -6.34
C ASN A 105 -2.76 12.33 -7.86
N SER A 106 -2.61 13.47 -8.53
CA SER A 106 -2.37 13.58 -9.97
C SER A 106 -1.17 12.77 -10.46
N SER A 107 -0.24 12.39 -9.58
CA SER A 107 0.93 11.59 -9.92
C SER A 107 0.57 10.18 -10.42
N ILE A 108 -0.45 9.54 -9.82
CA ILE A 108 -0.89 8.21 -10.27
C ILE A 108 -1.52 8.33 -11.65
N ASP A 109 -2.39 9.31 -11.87
CA ASP A 109 -3.01 9.57 -13.16
C ASP A 109 -1.98 9.89 -14.24
N VAL A 110 -0.96 10.71 -13.93
CA VAL A 110 0.13 11.03 -14.84
C VAL A 110 0.95 9.79 -15.19
N THR A 111 1.28 8.94 -14.22
CA THR A 111 2.00 7.68 -14.46
C THR A 111 1.18 6.73 -15.31
N LEU A 112 -0.10 6.50 -14.97
CA LEU A 112 -1.00 5.65 -15.75
C LEU A 112 -1.26 6.18 -17.17
N TYR A 113 -1.34 7.49 -17.35
CA TYR A 113 -1.51 8.09 -18.66
C TYR A 113 -0.23 8.01 -19.50
N SER A 114 0.94 8.19 -18.88
CA SER A 114 2.24 8.00 -19.53
C SER A 114 2.42 6.56 -19.99
N LEU A 115 2.00 5.60 -19.16
CA LEU A 115 1.93 4.18 -19.48
C LEU A 115 1.01 3.89 -20.66
N LEU A 116 -0.22 4.40 -20.62
CA LEU A 116 -1.17 4.22 -21.71
C LEU A 116 -0.63 4.76 -23.02
N ARG A 117 -0.05 5.96 -23.03
CA ARG A 117 0.53 6.58 -24.23
C ARG A 117 1.67 5.71 -24.78
N ALA A 118 2.52 5.21 -23.89
CA ALA A 118 3.61 4.33 -24.26
C ALA A 118 3.21 2.89 -24.62
N MET A 119 1.92 2.55 -24.51
CA MET A 119 1.36 1.32 -25.04
C MET A 119 0.49 1.56 -26.29
N GLN A 120 0.21 2.82 -26.65
CA GLN A 120 -0.62 3.21 -27.79
C GLN A 120 0.18 3.54 -29.05
N ASP A 121 1.41 4.05 -28.92
CA ASP A 121 2.27 4.40 -30.06
C ASP A 121 3.04 3.18 -30.67
N ASP A 122 2.59 1.92 -30.42
CA ASP A 122 3.20 0.72 -31.03
C ASP A 122 2.37 0.22 -32.23
N ASP A 123 2.88 0.48 -33.44
CA ASP A 123 2.29 0.04 -34.71
C ASP A 123 2.46 -1.47 -34.96
N THR A 124 3.24 -2.20 -34.15
CA THR A 124 3.60 -3.60 -34.45
C THR A 124 2.71 -4.66 -33.81
N SER A 125 1.80 -4.31 -32.89
CA SER A 125 0.87 -5.28 -32.29
C SER A 125 -0.44 -4.65 -31.83
N VAL A 126 -1.42 -4.58 -32.74
CA VAL A 126 -2.81 -4.14 -32.47
C VAL A 126 -3.41 -4.83 -31.23
N GLN A 127 -3.03 -6.08 -30.98
CA GLN A 127 -3.52 -6.84 -29.83
C GLN A 127 -2.91 -6.38 -28.51
N ILE A 128 -1.61 -6.07 -28.47
CA ILE A 128 -0.95 -5.51 -27.28
C ILE A 128 -1.58 -4.16 -26.94
N MET A 129 -1.80 -3.29 -27.94
CA MET A 129 -2.47 -2.00 -27.72
C MET A 129 -3.89 -2.18 -27.13
N LYS A 130 -4.68 -3.13 -27.64
CA LYS A 130 -6.02 -3.43 -27.12
C LYS A 130 -5.97 -3.93 -25.68
N ASP A 131 -5.07 -4.86 -25.39
CA ASP A 131 -4.92 -5.44 -24.05
C ASP A 131 -4.46 -4.37 -23.04
N SER A 132 -3.57 -3.48 -23.47
CA SER A 132 -3.08 -2.32 -22.71
C SER A 132 -4.16 -1.29 -22.38
N LYS A 133 -4.99 -0.92 -23.37
CA LYS A 133 -6.15 -0.03 -23.16
C LYS A 133 -7.11 -0.65 -22.15
N LYS A 134 -7.36 -1.96 -22.24
CA LYS A 134 -8.26 -2.65 -21.32
C LYS A 134 -7.70 -2.69 -19.89
N ILE A 135 -6.40 -2.97 -19.73
CA ILE A 135 -5.71 -2.84 -18.44
C ILE A 135 -5.94 -1.44 -17.90
N PHE A 136 -5.58 -0.39 -18.66
CA PHE A 136 -5.71 1.00 -18.23
C PHE A 136 -7.11 1.37 -17.71
N TYR A 137 -8.17 0.99 -18.43
CA TYR A 137 -9.53 1.27 -17.96
C TYR A 137 -9.87 0.53 -16.67
N MET A 138 -9.44 -0.73 -16.52
CA MET A 138 -9.59 -1.46 -15.27
C MET A 138 -8.80 -0.80 -14.13
N LEU A 139 -7.58 -0.29 -14.38
CA LEU A 139 -6.78 0.42 -13.38
C LEU A 139 -7.49 1.69 -12.92
N LYS A 140 -8.00 2.45 -13.89
CA LYS A 140 -8.74 3.69 -13.66
C LYS A 140 -9.97 3.43 -12.79
N ASP A 141 -10.72 2.37 -13.07
CA ASP A 141 -11.93 2.01 -12.32
C ASP A 141 -11.65 1.59 -10.87
N ILE A 142 -10.50 0.96 -10.61
CA ILE A 142 -10.02 0.61 -9.26
C ILE A 142 -9.57 1.86 -8.52
N LEU A 143 -8.81 2.76 -9.15
CA LEU A 143 -8.31 3.96 -8.48
C LEU A 143 -9.40 4.95 -8.08
N TYR A 144 -10.49 5.05 -8.85
CA TYR A 144 -11.65 5.86 -8.43
C TYR A 144 -12.53 5.18 -7.38
N ALA A 145 -12.28 3.91 -7.04
CA ALA A 145 -12.96 3.19 -5.97
C ALA A 145 -12.01 2.17 -5.28
N PRO A 146 -10.94 2.61 -4.61
CA PRO A 146 -9.86 1.72 -4.16
C PRO A 146 -10.31 0.75 -3.06
N SER A 147 -11.39 1.08 -2.34
CA SER A 147 -12.02 0.21 -1.35
C SER A 147 -12.99 -0.83 -1.94
N ASP A 148 -13.25 -0.80 -3.25
CA ASP A 148 -14.11 -1.76 -3.93
C ASP A 148 -13.29 -2.97 -4.42
N SER A 149 -13.07 -3.92 -3.50
CA SER A 149 -12.31 -5.14 -3.77
C SER A 149 -12.90 -6.02 -4.87
N THR A 150 -14.17 -5.81 -5.26
CA THR A 150 -14.80 -6.53 -6.37
C THR A 150 -14.19 -6.17 -7.73
N LYS A 151 -13.52 -5.01 -7.82
CA LYS A 151 -12.86 -4.54 -9.04
C LYS A 151 -11.44 -5.07 -9.24
N LEU A 152 -10.79 -5.53 -8.17
CA LEU A 152 -9.42 -6.06 -8.21
C LEU A 152 -9.35 -7.42 -8.90
N LYS A 153 -10.33 -8.30 -8.65
CA LYS A 153 -10.35 -9.65 -9.20
C LYS A 153 -10.41 -9.69 -10.74
N PRO A 154 -11.29 -8.94 -11.42
CA PRO A 154 -11.31 -8.88 -12.89
C PRO A 154 -9.98 -8.44 -13.51
N LEU A 155 -9.29 -7.48 -12.89
CA LEU A 155 -7.97 -7.05 -13.34
C LEU A 155 -6.93 -8.15 -13.12
N SER A 156 -6.88 -8.75 -11.93
CA SER A 156 -5.97 -9.85 -11.60
C SER A 156 -6.12 -11.02 -12.58
N ASP A 157 -7.36 -11.47 -12.80
CA ASP A 157 -7.66 -12.58 -13.73
C ASP A 157 -7.20 -12.23 -15.16
N TYR A 158 -7.35 -10.97 -15.56
CA TYR A 158 -6.94 -10.50 -16.89
C TYR A 158 -5.41 -10.41 -17.01
N LEU A 159 -4.71 -9.89 -16.01
CA LEU A 159 -3.24 -9.84 -15.98
C LEU A 159 -2.64 -11.24 -15.99
N ASP A 160 -3.21 -12.20 -15.25
CA ASP A 160 -2.80 -13.60 -15.26
C ASP A 160 -2.99 -14.25 -16.63
N MET A 161 -4.12 -13.99 -17.29
CA MET A 161 -4.38 -14.46 -18.64
C MET A 161 -3.35 -13.89 -19.64
N LEU A 162 -3.02 -12.60 -19.54
CA LEU A 162 -2.04 -11.96 -20.41
C LEU A 162 -0.62 -12.47 -20.13
N ASN A 163 -0.24 -12.63 -18.86
CA ASN A 163 1.06 -13.20 -18.49
C ASN A 163 1.24 -14.60 -19.08
N LYS A 164 0.20 -15.46 -19.04
CA LYS A 164 0.23 -16.77 -19.71
C LYS A 164 0.36 -16.66 -21.23
N LYS A 165 -0.34 -15.70 -21.85
CA LYS A 165 -0.34 -15.48 -23.31
C LYS A 165 1.00 -14.97 -23.84
N TYR A 166 1.68 -14.13 -23.06
CA TYR A 166 2.94 -13.48 -23.45
C TYR A 166 4.15 -14.07 -22.74
N LYS A 167 4.00 -15.22 -22.06
CA LYS A 167 5.10 -15.90 -21.40
C LYS A 167 6.12 -16.37 -22.44
N TYR A 168 7.37 -15.94 -22.28
CA TYR A 168 8.54 -16.45 -22.99
C TYR A 168 9.27 -17.45 -22.11
#